data_AF-A0A0B6Y293-F1
#
_entry.id   AF-A0A0B6Y293-F1
#
_cell.length_a   1.000
_cell.length_b   1.000
_cell.length_c   1.000
_cell.angle_alpha   90.00
_cell.angle_beta   90.00
_cell.angle_gamma   90.00
#
_symmetry.space_group_name_H-M   'P 1'
#
loop_
_entity.id
_entity.type
_entity.pdbx_description
1 polymer ?
#
loop_
_entity_poly.entity_id
_entity_poly.type
_entity_poly.pdbx_seq_one_letter_code
_entity_poly.pdbx_strand_id
1 'polypeptide(L)' 'AEIEARLKTHVNVAGMFELAERFYKSIGLYRMTPTFWKKSMLIKPQGHNVACHPSAFDMFYPGDYRIKMCSDVTY' A
#
# COMPACT_ATOMS: atom_id res chain seq x y z
N ALA A 1 21.03 4.43 1.89
CA ALA A 1 21.94 3.84 2.88
C ALA A 1 21.21 3.28 4.11
N GLU A 2 20.74 4.08 5.07
CA GLU A 2 20.11 3.55 6.30
C GLU A 2 18.65 3.09 6.11
N ILE A 3 17.85 3.83 5.33
CA ILE A 3 16.45 3.45 5.01
C ILE A 3 16.41 2.14 4.21
N GLU A 4 17.31 1.95 3.25
CA GLU A 4 17.42 0.72 2.46
C GLU A 4 17.85 -0.48 3.31
N ALA A 5 18.73 -0.28 4.30
CA ALA A 5 19.12 -1.32 5.24
C ALA A 5 17.95 -1.74 6.17
N ARG A 6 17.06 -0.80 6.52
CA ARG A 6 15.81 -1.08 7.26
C ARG A 6 14.78 -1.82 6.40
N LEU A 7 14.69 -1.50 5.11
CA LEU A 7 13.83 -2.21 4.15
C LEU A 7 14.29 -3.66 3.94
N LYS A 8 15.61 -3.90 3.88
CA LYS A 8 16.20 -5.23 3.64
C LYS A 8 15.98 -6.26 4.75
N THR A 9 15.71 -5.84 5.98
CA THR A 9 15.73 -6.78 7.11
C THR A 9 14.35 -7.23 7.59
N HIS A 10 13.29 -6.41 7.50
CA HIS A 10 12.02 -6.74 8.19
C HIS A 10 10.74 -6.15 7.56
N VAL A 11 10.75 -5.66 6.32
CA VAL A 11 9.56 -5.01 5.74
C VAL A 11 8.76 -5.99 4.88
N ASN A 12 7.57 -6.37 5.36
CA ASN A 12 6.55 -7.04 4.56
C ASN A 12 5.76 -6.02 3.73
N VAL A 13 4.92 -6.50 2.81
CA VAL A 13 4.13 -5.63 1.92
C VAL A 13 3.36 -4.55 2.69
N ALA A 14 2.66 -4.91 3.77
CA ALA A 14 1.91 -3.94 4.58
C ALA A 14 2.84 -2.84 5.14
N GLY A 15 4.01 -3.23 5.65
CA GLY A 15 5.01 -2.31 6.16
C GLY A 15 5.52 -1.30 5.13
N MET A 16 5.56 -1.65 3.84
CA MET A 16 5.91 -0.72 2.75
C MET A 16 4.86 0.39 2.62
N PHE A 17 3.57 0.03 2.62
CA PHE A 17 2.48 1.00 2.53
C PHE A 17 2.39 1.85 3.81
N GLU A 18 2.63 1.28 4.99
CA GLU A 18 2.68 2.05 6.23
C GLU A 18 3.84 3.04 6.26
N LEU A 19 4.99 2.66 5.69
CA LEU A 19 6.13 3.57 5.54
C LEU A 19 5.77 4.74 4.62
N ALA A 20 5.10 4.47 3.49
CA ALA A 20 4.58 5.51 2.61
C ALA A 20 3.59 6.42 3.33
N GLU A 21 2.65 5.87 4.12
CA GLU A 21 1.73 6.67 4.93
C GLU A 21 2.48 7.55 5.95
N ARG A 22 3.50 7.02 6.62
CA ARG A 22 4.34 7.78 7.55
C ARG A 22 5.01 8.97 6.86
N PHE A 23 5.49 8.79 5.63
CA PHE A 23 6.07 9.87 4.83
C PHE A 23 5.02 10.94 4.49
N TYR A 24 3.85 10.57 4.01
CA TYR A 24 2.80 11.54 3.70
C TYR A 24 2.33 12.33 4.94
N LYS A 25 2.26 11.65 6.10
CA LYS A 25 1.97 12.32 7.37
C LYS A 25 3.07 13.28 7.80
N SER A 26 4.35 12.96 7.55
CA SER A 26 5.46 13.83 7.96
C SER A 26 5.49 15.16 7.21
N ILE A 27 4.88 15.22 6.03
CA ILE A 27 4.71 16.46 5.25
C ILE A 27 3.33 17.10 5.44
N GLY A 28 2.56 16.67 6.45
CA GLY A 28 1.29 17.29 6.83
C GLY A 28 0.05 16.79 6.09
N LEU A 29 0.13 15.70 5.32
CA LEU A 29 -1.04 15.09 4.68
C LEU A 29 -1.78 14.13 5.62
N TYR A 30 -3.00 13.77 5.21
CA TYR A 30 -3.89 12.89 5.96
C TYR A 30 -3.43 11.43 5.97
N ARG A 31 -3.86 10.70 7.01
CA ARG A 31 -3.74 9.24 7.08
C ARG A 31 -4.68 8.58 6.08
N MET A 32 -4.37 7.35 5.69
CA MET A 32 -5.30 6.54 4.90
C MET A 32 -6.52 6.14 5.75
N THR A 33 -7.65 5.90 5.07
CA THR A 33 -8.89 5.51 5.75
C THR A 33 -8.85 4.05 6.22
N PRO A 34 -9.65 3.65 7.22
CA PRO A 34 -9.78 2.23 7.57
C PRO A 34 -10.24 1.37 6.38
N THR A 35 -11.06 1.96 5.50
CA THR A 35 -11.53 1.32 4.27
C THR A 35 -10.39 1.01 3.30
N PHE A 36 -9.42 1.92 3.15
CA PHE A 36 -8.24 1.69 2.32
C PHE A 36 -7.52 0.41 2.74
N TRP A 37 -7.22 0.25 4.02
CA TRP A 37 -6.50 -0.91 4.55
C TRP A 37 -7.31 -2.20 4.46
N LYS A 38 -8.63 -2.12 4.65
CA LYS A 38 -9.53 -3.28 4.62
C LYS A 38 -9.83 -3.77 3.20
N LYS A 39 -9.93 -2.86 2.22
CA LYS A 39 -10.45 -3.17 0.87
C LYS A 39 -9.43 -3.08 -0.26
N SER A 40 -8.24 -2.52 -0.02
CA SER A 40 -7.18 -2.51 -1.03
C SER A 40 -6.63 -3.91 -1.27
N MET A 41 -6.22 -4.20 -2.50
CA MET A 41 -5.53 -5.43 -2.85
C MET A 41 -4.03 -5.09 -2.93
N LEU A 42 -3.32 -5.27 -1.81
CA LEU A 42 -1.89 -4.99 -1.71
C LEU A 42 -1.03 -6.21 -2.09
N ILE A 43 -1.60 -7.42 -2.00
CA ILE A 43 -0.97 -8.69 -2.34
C ILE A 43 -1.87 -9.41 -3.33
N LYS A 44 -1.28 -10.17 -4.27
CA LYS A 44 -2.04 -11.01 -5.19
C LYS A 44 -2.82 -12.09 -4.42
N PRO A 45 -4.16 -12.16 -4.57
CA PRO A 45 -4.94 -13.22 -3.95
C PRO A 45 -4.63 -14.59 -4.59
N GLN A 46 -4.56 -15.63 -3.77
CA GLN A 46 -4.34 -17.00 -4.25
C GLN A 46 -5.55 -17.51 -5.03
N GLY A 47 -5.33 -18.22 -6.14
CA GLY A 47 -6.40 -18.83 -6.92
C GLY A 47 -7.23 -17.88 -7.81
N HIS A 48 -6.87 -16.60 -7.88
CA HIS A 48 -7.57 -15.62 -8.70
C HIS A 48 -6.66 -15.00 -9.77
N ASN A 49 -7.15 -14.95 -11.01
CA ASN A 49 -6.54 -14.20 -12.09
C ASN A 49 -6.97 -12.73 -12.01
N VAL A 50 -6.02 -11.86 -11.69
CA VAL A 50 -6.26 -10.43 -11.53
C VAL A 50 -5.24 -9.62 -12.34
N ALA A 51 -5.65 -8.46 -12.84
CA ALA A 51 -4.72 -7.48 -13.38
C ALA A 51 -3.80 -6.95 -12.26
N CYS A 52 -2.49 -7.14 -12.41
CA CYS A 52 -1.50 -6.75 -11.40
C CYS A 52 -0.91 -5.35 -11.60
N HIS A 53 -1.24 -4.67 -12.72
CA HIS A 53 -0.73 -3.33 -12.98
C HIS A 53 -1.14 -2.38 -11.85
N PRO A 54 -0.18 -1.69 -11.19
CA PRO A 54 -0.48 -0.82 -10.07
C PRO A 54 -1.45 0.28 -10.47
N SER A 55 -2.50 0.44 -9.70
CA SER A 55 -3.53 1.45 -9.96
C SER A 55 -4.16 1.93 -8.65
N ALA A 56 -4.53 3.20 -8.62
CA ALA A 56 -5.23 3.85 -7.52
C ALA A 56 -6.66 4.18 -7.96
N PHE A 57 -7.62 3.97 -7.07
CA PHE A 57 -9.05 4.11 -7.35
C PHE A 57 -9.72 5.01 -6.33
N ASP A 58 -10.44 6.01 -6.82
CA ASP A 58 -11.52 6.67 -6.11
C ASP A 58 -12.81 5.89 -6.41
N MET A 59 -13.46 5.38 -5.37
CA MET A 59 -14.69 4.60 -5.53
C MET A 59 -15.94 5.47 -5.58
N PHE A 60 -15.79 6.80 -5.63
CA PHE A 60 -16.88 7.79 -5.62
C PHE A 60 -17.80 7.68 -4.40
N TYR A 61 -17.26 7.16 -3.30
CA TYR A 61 -17.94 7.06 -2.01
C TYR A 61 -17.05 7.69 -0.92
N PRO A 62 -17.61 8.52 -0.02
CA PRO A 62 -16.81 9.21 1.00
C PRO A 62 -15.92 8.26 1.79
N GLY A 63 -14.61 8.50 1.72
CA GLY A 63 -13.61 7.72 2.46
C GLY A 63 -13.29 6.33 1.89
N ASP A 64 -13.79 5.96 0.70
CA ASP A 64 -13.48 4.71 0.02
C ASP A 64 -12.49 4.94 -1.13
N TYR A 65 -11.21 4.97 -0.77
CA TYR A 65 -10.07 5.04 -1.69
C TYR A 65 -9.27 3.75 -1.60
N ARG A 66 -8.78 3.24 -2.73
CA ARG A 66 -8.12 1.93 -2.77
C ARG A 66 -6.91 1.91 -3.70
N ILE A 67 -5.99 1.00 -3.39
CA ILE A 67 -4.93 0.58 -4.31
C ILE A 67 -5.18 -0.88 -4.73
N LYS A 68 -4.89 -1.17 -5.99
CA LYS A 68 -4.81 -2.53 -6.52
C LYS A 68 -3.42 -2.73 -7.12
N MET A 69 -2.62 -3.53 -6.44
CA MET A 69 -1.23 -3.82 -6.80
C MET A 69 -0.86 -5.23 -6.30
N CYS A 70 -0.24 -6.02 -7.17
CA CYS A 70 0.40 -7.27 -6.74
C CYS A 70 1.80 -6.92 -6.25
N SER A 71 1.91 -6.49 -4.99
CA SER A 71 3.17 -5.98 -4.45
C SER A 71 4.10 -7.12 -4.03
N ASP A 72 5.35 -7.01 -4.42
CA ASP A 72 6.45 -7.87 -3.97
C ASP A 72 7.52 -7.02 -3.27
N VAL A 73 8.17 -7.59 -2.26
CA VAL A 73 9.26 -6.90 -1.54
C VAL A 73 10.51 -6.92 -2.44
N THR A 74 10.78 -5.79 -3.09
CA THR A 74 11.88 -5.61 -4.04
C THR A 74 12.61 -4.29 -3.77
N TYR A 75 13.87 -4.18 -4.19
CA TYR A 75 14.75 -3.01 -4.00
C TYR A 75 15.23 -2.47 -5.34
#